data_AF-A0A202DD21-F1
#
_entry.id   AF-A0A202DD21-F1
#
_cell.length_a   1.000
_cell.length_b   1.000
_cell.length_c   1.000
_cell.angle_alpha   90.00
_cell.angle_beta   90.00
_cell.angle_gamma   90.00
#
_symmetry.space_group_name_H-M   'P 1'
#
loop_
_entity.id
_entity.type
_entity.pdbx_description
1 polymer ?
#
loop_
_entity_poly.entity_id
_entity_poly.type
_entity_poly.pdbx_seq_one_letter_code
_entity_poly.pdbx_strand_id
1 'polypeptide(L)'
;MKKTIIQLSFLFLSLSGYAEEYVIEGDLSVVSNLVVGGNVEAGRNTTASGYYAHSEGLQTEASGKFSHSEGFRTSASGVASHSEGGFTRAGAVFSHAEGFRTEANGQYSHSEGYLSLASGVASHAAGEETVAAGTASYAGGVKANAEHDYTFVWSGSDDMSSEISSTTNRQFIIYAPNGIYLLGGAIAGDGSALTNLYCEPYGDLSMGSFTNRP
;
A
#
# COMPACT_ATOMS: atom_id res chain seq x y z
N MET A 1 16.16 -47.25 -0.06
CA MET A 1 17.59 -46.86 -0.07
C MET A 1 17.89 -46.12 1.21
N LYS A 2 18.81 -46.63 2.05
CA LYS A 2 19.20 -45.98 3.31
C LYS A 2 20.04 -44.74 2.96
N LYS A 3 19.55 -43.53 3.28
CA LYS A 3 20.36 -42.32 3.27
C LYS A 3 21.36 -42.44 4.43
N THR A 4 22.62 -42.72 4.12
CA THR A 4 23.71 -42.58 5.08
C THR A 4 23.93 -41.08 5.32
N ILE A 5 23.40 -40.57 6.43
CA ILE A 5 23.74 -39.22 6.91
C ILE A 5 25.10 -39.35 7.57
N ILE A 6 26.15 -38.91 6.89
CA ILE A 6 27.46 -38.72 7.52
C ILE A 6 27.38 -37.42 8.30
N GLN A 7 27.15 -37.52 9.60
CA GLN A 7 27.17 -36.39 10.51
C GLN A 7 28.65 -36.01 10.75
N LEU A 8 29.19 -35.08 9.97
CA LEU A 8 30.45 -34.41 10.32
C LEU A 8 30.15 -33.35 11.37
N SER A 9 30.29 -33.72 12.64
CA SER A 9 30.24 -32.80 13.77
C SER A 9 31.43 -31.82 13.64
N PHE A 10 31.12 -30.57 13.33
CA PHE A 10 32.05 -29.42 13.32
C PHE A 10 33.05 -29.37 12.15
N LEU A 11 32.55 -29.32 10.92
CA LEU A 11 33.29 -28.72 9.81
C LEU A 11 33.00 -27.21 9.78
N PHE A 12 33.86 -26.39 10.39
CA PHE A 12 33.90 -24.95 10.10
C PHE A 12 34.47 -24.79 8.68
N LEU A 13 33.61 -24.85 7.68
CA LEU A 13 33.99 -24.54 6.31
C LEU A 13 34.04 -23.01 6.16
N SER A 14 35.16 -22.41 6.58
CA SER A 14 35.45 -21.01 6.26
C SER A 14 35.99 -20.96 4.84
N LEU A 15 35.11 -20.66 3.89
CA LEU A 15 35.51 -20.38 2.52
C LEU A 15 35.93 -18.91 2.43
N SER A 16 37.12 -18.61 2.95
CA SER A 16 37.76 -17.29 2.80
C SER A 16 38.57 -17.28 1.51
N GLY A 17 37.89 -17.15 0.37
CA GLY A 17 38.54 -17.09 -0.94
C GLY A 17 37.66 -16.37 -1.96
N TYR A 18 38.29 -15.71 -2.93
CA TYR A 18 37.68 -15.02 -4.07
C TYR A 18 36.96 -15.97 -5.02
N ALA A 19 35.97 -16.73 -4.55
CA ALA A 19 35.04 -17.41 -5.44
C ALA A 19 33.94 -16.41 -5.84
N GLU A 20 33.74 -16.25 -7.14
CA GLU A 20 32.70 -15.40 -7.73
C GLU A 20 31.28 -15.93 -7.41
N GLU A 21 31.14 -17.23 -7.11
CA GLU A 21 29.84 -17.89 -6.90
C GLU A 21 29.97 -19.24 -6.15
N TYR A 22 29.00 -19.56 -5.28
CA TYR A 22 28.83 -20.88 -4.64
C TYR A 22 27.42 -21.42 -4.91
N VAL A 23 27.34 -22.60 -5.54
CA VAL A 23 26.06 -23.19 -5.98
C VAL A 23 25.76 -24.47 -5.19
N ILE A 24 24.51 -24.59 -4.72
CA ILE A 24 23.96 -25.82 -4.12
C ILE A 24 22.83 -26.30 -5.05
N GLU A 25 23.03 -27.42 -5.74
CA GLU A 25 22.05 -27.99 -6.69
C GLU A 25 20.89 -28.76 -6.03
N GLY A 26 20.74 -28.68 -4.70
CA GLY A 26 19.74 -29.40 -3.93
C GLY A 26 19.27 -28.64 -2.69
N ASP A 27 18.75 -29.37 -1.70
CA ASP A 27 18.19 -28.75 -0.50
C ASP A 27 19.28 -28.25 0.45
N LEU A 28 19.16 -26.99 0.88
CA LEU A 28 19.89 -26.44 2.02
C LEU A 28 18.97 -26.41 3.24
N SER A 29 19.31 -27.17 4.30
CA SER A 29 18.60 -27.11 5.58
C SER A 29 19.44 -26.37 6.61
N VAL A 30 18.92 -25.25 7.11
CA VAL A 30 19.55 -24.47 8.19
C VAL A 30 18.75 -24.71 9.47
N VAL A 31 19.38 -25.34 10.47
CA VAL A 31 18.74 -25.73 11.75
C VAL A 31 18.70 -24.61 12.79
N SER A 32 19.32 -23.48 12.49
CA SER A 32 19.34 -22.28 13.33
C SER A 32 19.19 -21.06 12.42
N ASN A 33 19.97 -20.01 12.63
CA ASN A 33 19.85 -18.78 11.87
C ASN A 33 20.67 -18.82 10.58
N LEU A 34 20.08 -18.30 9.51
CA LEU A 34 20.79 -17.87 8.31
C LEU A 34 20.94 -16.35 8.37
N VAL A 35 22.18 -15.86 8.19
CA VAL A 35 22.46 -14.42 8.11
C VAL A 35 23.00 -14.12 6.72
N VAL A 36 22.28 -13.30 5.96
CA VAL A 36 22.70 -12.84 4.63
C VAL A 36 23.14 -11.38 4.73
N GLY A 37 24.41 -11.11 4.40
CA GLY A 37 25.01 -9.77 4.48
C GLY A 37 24.91 -8.95 3.20
N GLY A 38 24.02 -9.33 2.27
CA GLY A 38 23.89 -8.72 0.95
C GLY A 38 22.45 -8.79 0.45
N ASN A 39 22.28 -8.83 -0.87
CA ASN A 39 20.97 -8.93 -1.49
C ASN A 39 20.45 -10.36 -1.43
N VAL A 40 19.13 -10.51 -1.46
CA VAL A 40 18.46 -11.81 -1.52
C VAL A 40 17.58 -11.84 -2.76
N GLU A 41 17.73 -12.91 -3.54
CA GLU A 41 16.89 -13.21 -4.71
C GLU A 41 16.31 -14.61 -4.50
N ALA A 42 15.00 -14.71 -4.36
CA ALA A 42 14.30 -15.98 -4.12
C ALA A 42 13.23 -16.21 -5.19
N GLY A 43 13.34 -17.27 -5.98
CA GLY A 43 12.38 -17.60 -7.03
C GLY A 43 12.97 -17.54 -8.43
N ARG A 44 12.19 -17.11 -9.43
CA ARG A 44 12.57 -17.18 -10.85
C ARG A 44 12.52 -15.79 -11.50
N ASN A 45 13.60 -15.44 -12.20
CA ASN A 45 13.75 -14.14 -12.86
C ASN A 45 13.53 -12.96 -11.89
N THR A 46 13.98 -13.10 -10.65
CA THR A 46 14.01 -12.01 -9.67
C THR A 46 15.26 -11.17 -9.87
N THR A 47 15.26 -9.94 -9.37
CA THR A 47 16.43 -9.06 -9.45
C THR A 47 16.46 -8.16 -8.22
N ALA A 48 17.43 -8.35 -7.34
CA ALA A 48 17.71 -7.49 -6.21
C ALA A 48 19.02 -6.75 -6.47
N SER A 49 18.93 -5.55 -7.06
CA SER A 49 20.09 -4.74 -7.47
C SER A 49 20.37 -3.56 -6.54
N GLY A 50 19.40 -3.18 -5.71
CA GLY A 50 19.60 -2.20 -4.65
C GLY A 50 20.48 -2.74 -3.52
N TYR A 51 21.19 -1.88 -2.80
CA TYR A 51 22.02 -2.32 -1.67
C TYR A 51 21.14 -2.80 -0.50
N TYR A 52 21.35 -4.06 -0.06
CA TYR A 52 20.51 -4.79 0.89
C TYR A 52 19.05 -4.93 0.41
N ALA A 53 18.85 -5.15 -0.89
CA ALA A 53 17.52 -5.38 -1.45
C ALA A 53 17.10 -6.86 -1.34
N HIS A 54 15.79 -7.10 -1.28
CA HIS A 54 15.20 -8.43 -1.32
C HIS A 54 14.18 -8.51 -2.47
N SER A 55 14.31 -9.52 -3.33
CA SER A 55 13.38 -9.79 -4.43
C SER A 55 12.92 -11.24 -4.38
N GLU A 56 11.64 -11.47 -4.14
CA GLU A 56 11.04 -12.80 -4.00
C GLU A 56 9.91 -13.03 -5.04
N GLY A 57 9.80 -14.24 -5.59
CA GLY A 57 8.70 -14.66 -6.46
C GLY A 57 9.08 -14.83 -7.94
N LEU A 58 8.21 -14.36 -8.85
CA LEU A 58 8.35 -14.53 -10.30
C LEU A 58 8.37 -13.16 -11.00
N GLN A 59 9.48 -12.86 -11.69
CA GLN A 59 9.68 -11.59 -12.40
C GLN A 59 9.62 -10.35 -11.47
N THR A 60 10.14 -10.44 -10.25
CA THR A 60 10.15 -9.32 -9.30
C THR A 60 11.46 -8.52 -9.38
N GLU A 61 11.40 -7.23 -9.05
CA GLU A 61 12.57 -6.34 -9.10
C GLU A 61 12.63 -5.42 -7.87
N ALA A 62 13.68 -5.56 -7.07
CA ALA A 62 14.02 -4.66 -5.97
C ALA A 62 15.31 -3.88 -6.30
N SER A 63 15.16 -2.70 -6.91
CA SER A 63 16.29 -1.86 -7.35
C SER A 63 16.60 -0.68 -6.42
N GLY A 64 15.71 -0.36 -5.50
CA GLY A 64 15.94 0.62 -4.44
C GLY A 64 16.85 0.13 -3.33
N LYS A 65 17.64 1.03 -2.72
CA LYS A 65 18.42 0.70 -1.52
C LYS A 65 17.47 0.28 -0.39
N PHE A 66 17.71 -0.86 0.26
CA PHE A 66 16.84 -1.46 1.28
C PHE A 66 15.42 -1.80 0.78
N SER A 67 15.19 -1.91 -0.53
CA SER A 67 13.86 -2.19 -1.04
C SER A 67 13.50 -3.68 -0.97
N HIS A 68 12.20 -3.95 -0.92
CA HIS A 68 11.63 -5.30 -0.93
C HIS A 68 10.58 -5.42 -2.04
N SER A 69 10.69 -6.46 -2.88
CA SER A 69 9.70 -6.77 -3.92
C SER A 69 9.30 -8.25 -3.84
N GLU A 70 8.02 -8.54 -3.63
CA GLU A 70 7.50 -9.91 -3.45
C GLU A 70 6.32 -10.19 -4.40
N GLY A 71 6.23 -11.40 -4.95
CA GLY A 71 5.06 -11.87 -5.70
C GLY A 71 5.28 -12.05 -7.22
N PHE A 72 4.35 -11.57 -8.05
CA PHE A 72 4.39 -11.71 -9.52
C PHE A 72 4.48 -10.35 -10.22
N ARG A 73 5.58 -10.10 -10.92
CA ARG A 73 5.81 -8.82 -11.64
C ARG A 73 5.71 -7.59 -10.75
N THR A 74 6.23 -7.65 -9.53
CA THR A 74 6.30 -6.51 -8.62
C THR A 74 7.60 -5.73 -8.78
N SER A 75 7.58 -4.44 -8.47
CA SER A 75 8.77 -3.58 -8.59
C SER A 75 8.87 -2.59 -7.43
N ALA A 76 9.95 -2.67 -6.67
CA ALA A 76 10.30 -1.77 -5.58
C ALA A 76 11.58 -1.00 -5.92
N SER A 77 11.41 0.18 -6.53
CA SER A 77 12.51 1.01 -7.09
C SER A 77 12.87 2.22 -6.22
N GLY A 78 12.04 2.56 -5.23
CA GLY A 78 12.32 3.61 -4.27
C GLY A 78 13.28 3.17 -3.16
N VAL A 79 14.02 4.12 -2.57
CA VAL A 79 14.82 3.82 -1.37
C VAL A 79 13.89 3.43 -0.23
N ALA A 80 14.15 2.27 0.38
CA ALA A 80 13.33 1.65 1.43
C ALA A 80 11.85 1.48 1.02
N SER A 81 11.58 1.27 -0.28
CA SER A 81 10.24 0.98 -0.77
C SER A 81 9.87 -0.49 -0.65
N HIS A 82 8.58 -0.81 -0.53
CA HIS A 82 8.06 -2.17 -0.49
C HIS A 82 6.95 -2.37 -1.53
N SER A 83 7.05 -3.41 -2.37
CA SER A 83 6.04 -3.79 -3.35
C SER A 83 5.67 -5.28 -3.20
N GLU A 84 4.40 -5.60 -2.92
CA GLU A 84 3.92 -6.97 -2.73
C GLU A 84 2.69 -7.28 -3.60
N GLY A 85 2.52 -8.52 -4.04
CA GLY A 85 1.34 -8.98 -4.78
C GLY A 85 1.56 -9.20 -6.28
N GLY A 86 0.68 -8.66 -7.12
CA GLY A 86 0.68 -8.89 -8.57
C GLY A 86 0.71 -7.58 -9.36
N PHE A 87 1.72 -7.37 -10.20
CA PHE A 87 1.86 -6.13 -10.99
C PHE A 87 1.90 -4.85 -10.13
N THR A 88 2.39 -4.92 -8.89
CA THR A 88 2.48 -3.75 -8.01
C THR A 88 3.77 -2.98 -8.23
N ARG A 89 3.75 -1.68 -7.93
CA ARG A 89 4.93 -0.80 -8.08
C ARG A 89 5.04 0.19 -6.93
N ALA A 90 6.13 0.11 -6.20
CA ALA A 90 6.55 1.10 -5.20
C ALA A 90 7.72 1.92 -5.76
N GLY A 91 7.42 3.11 -6.28
CA GLY A 91 8.32 3.91 -7.10
C GLY A 91 9.11 5.00 -6.38
N ALA A 92 8.78 5.29 -5.11
CA ALA A 92 9.30 6.45 -4.40
C ALA A 92 9.92 6.09 -3.05
N VAL A 93 10.66 7.05 -2.48
CA VAL A 93 11.33 6.85 -1.19
C VAL A 93 10.28 6.56 -0.10
N PHE A 94 10.47 5.46 0.64
CA PHE A 94 9.55 4.96 1.66
C PHE A 94 8.12 4.69 1.16
N SER A 95 7.92 4.44 -0.14
CA SER A 95 6.59 4.09 -0.67
C SER A 95 6.26 2.63 -0.44
N HIS A 96 4.98 2.31 -0.23
CA HIS A 96 4.46 0.95 -0.09
C HIS A 96 3.34 0.68 -1.12
N ALA A 97 3.43 -0.39 -1.91
CA ALA A 97 2.35 -0.84 -2.80
C ALA A 97 2.01 -2.32 -2.58
N GLU A 98 0.75 -2.64 -2.25
CA GLU A 98 0.28 -4.02 -2.02
C GLU A 98 -0.99 -4.32 -2.86
N GLY A 99 -1.17 -5.57 -3.32
CA GLY A 99 -2.39 -6.01 -3.99
C GLY A 99 -2.22 -6.33 -5.48
N PHE A 100 -3.15 -5.94 -6.34
CA PHE A 100 -3.08 -6.18 -7.79
C PHE A 100 -3.15 -4.89 -8.59
N ARG A 101 -2.08 -4.63 -9.38
CA ARG A 101 -1.92 -3.39 -10.17
C ARG A 101 -2.00 -2.12 -9.34
N THR A 102 -1.38 -2.11 -8.16
CA THR A 102 -1.32 -0.92 -7.30
C THR A 102 -0.01 -0.18 -7.50
N GLU A 103 -0.06 1.16 -7.40
CA GLU A 103 1.10 2.02 -7.60
C GLU A 103 1.25 3.06 -6.49
N ALA A 104 2.39 3.05 -5.81
CA ALA A 104 2.77 4.04 -4.82
C ALA A 104 3.96 4.86 -5.34
N ASN A 105 3.65 6.03 -5.91
CA ASN A 105 4.58 6.89 -6.63
C ASN A 105 4.95 8.18 -5.85
N GLY A 106 4.29 8.44 -4.72
CA GLY A 106 4.60 9.56 -3.83
C GLY A 106 5.63 9.20 -2.75
N GLN A 107 6.43 10.18 -2.33
CA GLN A 107 7.31 9.96 -1.17
C GLN A 107 6.46 9.68 0.08
N TYR A 108 6.77 8.63 0.84
CA TYR A 108 5.96 8.15 1.96
C TYR A 108 4.53 7.69 1.61
N SER A 109 4.21 7.46 0.33
CA SER A 109 2.85 7.08 -0.09
C SER A 109 2.56 5.61 0.16
N HIS A 110 1.29 5.27 0.38
CA HIS A 110 0.81 3.90 0.48
C HIS A 110 -0.33 3.64 -0.51
N SER A 111 -0.24 2.60 -1.33
CA SER A 111 -1.31 2.14 -2.22
C SER A 111 -1.64 0.66 -1.95
N GLU A 112 -2.90 0.34 -1.63
CA GLU A 112 -3.36 -1.04 -1.40
C GLU A 112 -4.66 -1.36 -2.17
N GLY A 113 -4.88 -2.63 -2.52
CA GLY A 113 -6.11 -3.12 -3.16
C GLY A 113 -5.98 -3.48 -4.65
N TYR A 114 -6.91 -3.01 -5.49
CA TYR A 114 -6.99 -3.29 -6.93
C TYR A 114 -7.01 -1.99 -7.73
N LEU A 115 -6.05 -1.80 -8.65
CA LEU A 115 -5.95 -0.57 -9.47
C LEU A 115 -5.88 0.74 -8.65
N SER A 116 -5.33 0.71 -7.43
CA SER A 116 -5.13 1.92 -6.64
C SER A 116 -3.83 2.65 -7.01
N LEU A 117 -3.84 3.98 -6.90
CA LEU A 117 -2.71 4.85 -7.20
C LEU A 117 -2.54 5.92 -6.11
N ALA A 118 -1.43 5.87 -5.38
CA ALA A 118 -1.01 6.91 -4.44
C ALA A 118 0.17 7.69 -5.04
N SER A 119 -0.07 8.87 -5.62
CA SER A 119 0.95 9.70 -6.29
C SER A 119 1.34 10.97 -5.52
N GLY A 120 0.52 11.40 -4.56
CA GLY A 120 0.83 12.52 -3.67
C GLY A 120 1.87 12.19 -2.59
N VAL A 121 2.60 13.19 -2.12
CA VAL A 121 3.51 13.01 -0.97
C VAL A 121 2.70 12.67 0.27
N ALA A 122 3.08 11.62 0.99
CA ALA A 122 2.38 11.09 2.15
C ALA A 122 0.89 10.78 1.89
N SER A 123 0.54 10.45 0.64
CA SER A 123 -0.83 10.09 0.27
C SER A 123 -1.12 8.60 0.53
N HIS A 124 -2.41 8.27 0.65
CA HIS A 124 -2.86 6.90 0.87
C HIS A 124 -4.05 6.60 -0.07
N ALA A 125 -3.91 5.62 -0.95
CA ALA A 125 -4.99 5.08 -1.79
C ALA A 125 -5.30 3.63 -1.41
N ALA A 126 -6.54 3.33 -1.01
CA ALA A 126 -6.94 1.99 -0.57
C ALA A 126 -8.27 1.55 -1.20
N GLY A 127 -8.33 0.33 -1.73
CA GLY A 127 -9.55 -0.25 -2.29
C GLY A 127 -9.47 -0.47 -3.81
N GLU A 128 -10.56 -0.22 -4.52
CA GLU A 128 -10.70 -0.50 -5.95
C GLU A 128 -10.75 0.80 -6.77
N GLU A 129 -9.84 0.94 -7.73
CA GLU A 129 -9.76 2.09 -8.64
C GLU A 129 -9.66 3.45 -7.90
N THR A 130 -8.93 3.50 -6.78
CA THR A 130 -8.77 4.72 -5.98
C THR A 130 -7.51 5.51 -6.36
N VAL A 131 -7.59 6.84 -6.31
CA VAL A 131 -6.48 7.75 -6.64
C VAL A 131 -6.28 8.76 -5.52
N ALA A 132 -5.09 8.77 -4.91
CA ALA A 132 -4.68 9.76 -3.92
C ALA A 132 -3.50 10.59 -4.46
N ALA A 133 -3.82 11.68 -5.17
CA ALA A 133 -2.85 12.51 -5.89
C ALA A 133 -2.42 13.77 -5.15
N GLY A 134 -3.21 14.23 -4.17
CA GLY A 134 -2.85 15.37 -3.34
C GLY A 134 -1.80 15.06 -2.27
N THR A 135 -1.08 16.08 -1.83
CA THR A 135 -0.19 15.97 -0.66
C THR A 135 -1.02 15.65 0.57
N ALA A 136 -0.62 14.62 1.33
CA ALA A 136 -1.33 14.15 2.52
C ALA A 136 -2.81 13.87 2.26
N SER A 137 -3.16 13.40 1.05
CA SER A 137 -4.53 13.06 0.68
C SER A 137 -4.84 11.58 0.98
N TYR A 138 -6.09 11.28 1.28
CA TYR A 138 -6.61 9.92 1.43
C TYR A 138 -7.72 9.65 0.42
N ALA A 139 -7.64 8.52 -0.30
CA ALA A 139 -8.69 8.00 -1.17
C ALA A 139 -9.01 6.54 -0.79
N GLY A 140 -10.26 6.26 -0.42
CA GLY A 140 -10.67 4.96 0.08
C GLY A 140 -11.96 4.42 -0.54
N GLY A 141 -12.08 3.08 -0.62
CA GLY A 141 -13.28 2.41 -1.09
C GLY A 141 -13.24 2.13 -2.60
N VAL A 142 -14.25 2.55 -3.35
CA VAL A 142 -14.40 2.28 -4.79
C VAL A 142 -14.45 3.60 -5.56
N LYS A 143 -13.52 3.82 -6.51
CA LYS A 143 -13.47 5.01 -7.39
C LYS A 143 -13.43 6.35 -6.65
N ALA A 144 -12.74 6.38 -5.51
CA ALA A 144 -12.46 7.63 -4.78
C ALA A 144 -11.23 8.32 -5.37
N ASN A 145 -11.33 9.62 -5.64
CA ASN A 145 -10.27 10.41 -6.25
C ASN A 145 -9.96 11.68 -5.42
N ALA A 146 -8.91 11.61 -4.62
CA ALA A 146 -8.40 12.67 -3.77
C ALA A 146 -7.30 13.46 -4.51
N GLU A 147 -7.71 14.30 -5.48
CA GLU A 147 -6.85 15.10 -6.35
C GLU A 147 -6.11 16.26 -5.67
N HIS A 148 -6.62 16.75 -4.54
CA HIS A 148 -6.16 18.01 -3.94
C HIS A 148 -5.46 17.79 -2.59
N ASP A 149 -4.67 18.78 -2.16
CA ASP A 149 -3.89 18.67 -0.93
C ASP A 149 -4.78 18.58 0.30
N TYR A 150 -4.41 17.72 1.25
CA TYR A 150 -5.06 17.52 2.53
C TYR A 150 -6.53 17.08 2.42
N THR A 151 -6.91 16.44 1.32
CA THR A 151 -8.29 15.95 1.16
C THR A 151 -8.47 14.53 1.66
N PHE A 152 -9.66 14.25 2.17
CA PHE A 152 -10.12 12.90 2.46
C PHE A 152 -11.32 12.59 1.56
N VAL A 153 -11.23 11.51 0.79
CA VAL A 153 -12.31 11.04 -0.07
C VAL A 153 -12.55 9.57 0.20
N TRP A 154 -13.77 9.21 0.58
CA TRP A 154 -14.20 7.82 0.68
C TRP A 154 -15.47 7.61 -0.13
N SER A 155 -15.53 6.49 -0.86
CA SER A 155 -16.68 6.12 -1.67
C SER A 155 -17.03 4.66 -1.48
N GLY A 156 -18.27 4.39 -1.05
CA GLY A 156 -18.83 3.06 -0.89
C GLY A 156 -19.61 2.56 -2.10
N SER A 157 -19.34 3.10 -3.29
CA SER A 157 -20.20 2.90 -4.46
C SER A 157 -20.42 1.43 -4.83
N ASP A 158 -21.68 1.09 -5.05
CA ASP A 158 -22.21 -0.11 -5.70
C ASP A 158 -22.36 0.09 -7.22
N ASP A 159 -22.22 1.33 -7.70
CA ASP A 159 -22.23 1.70 -9.11
C ASP A 159 -20.83 2.15 -9.57
N MET A 160 -20.23 1.37 -10.45
CA MET A 160 -18.92 1.61 -11.05
C MET A 160 -18.92 2.78 -12.07
N SER A 161 -20.04 3.49 -12.25
CA SER A 161 -20.19 4.49 -13.31
C SER A 161 -19.66 5.89 -12.98
N SER A 162 -19.49 6.25 -11.70
CA SER A 162 -19.05 7.61 -11.32
C SER A 162 -17.90 7.62 -10.31
N GLU A 163 -16.87 8.37 -10.64
CA GLU A 163 -15.77 8.70 -9.73
C GLU A 163 -16.23 9.79 -8.75
N ILE A 164 -15.84 9.65 -7.48
CA ILE A 164 -16.08 10.65 -6.45
C ILE A 164 -14.78 11.42 -6.25
N SER A 165 -14.75 12.68 -6.68
CA SER A 165 -13.52 13.48 -6.69
C SER A 165 -13.57 14.68 -5.75
N SER A 166 -12.44 14.98 -5.11
CA SER A 166 -12.21 16.29 -4.49
C SER A 166 -12.15 17.40 -5.55
N THR A 167 -12.61 18.59 -5.20
CA THR A 167 -12.65 19.78 -6.08
C THR A 167 -11.82 20.95 -5.55
N THR A 168 -11.33 20.87 -4.31
CA THR A 168 -10.37 21.82 -3.75
C THR A 168 -9.63 21.22 -2.56
N ASN A 169 -8.59 21.92 -2.10
CA ASN A 169 -7.78 21.50 -0.95
C ASN A 169 -8.62 21.40 0.34
N ARG A 170 -8.22 20.53 1.26
CA ARG A 170 -8.79 20.38 2.61
C ARG A 170 -10.28 19.99 2.65
N GLN A 171 -10.78 19.38 1.58
CA GLN A 171 -12.13 18.80 1.55
C GLN A 171 -12.19 17.43 2.23
N PHE A 172 -13.32 17.17 2.87
CA PHE A 172 -13.68 15.87 3.42
C PHE A 172 -14.96 15.39 2.73
N ILE A 173 -14.88 14.29 1.97
CA ILE A 173 -15.95 13.77 1.14
C ILE A 173 -16.19 12.31 1.53
N ILE A 174 -17.45 11.98 1.84
CA ILE A 174 -17.92 10.61 2.02
C ILE A 174 -19.13 10.43 1.11
N TYR A 175 -19.03 9.48 0.18
CA TYR A 175 -20.16 8.97 -0.57
C TYR A 175 -20.57 7.60 -0.01
N ALA A 176 -21.69 7.55 0.70
CA ALA A 176 -22.24 6.33 1.29
C ALA A 176 -23.70 6.16 0.83
N PRO A 177 -23.98 5.31 -0.18
CA PRO A 177 -25.31 5.22 -0.80
C PRO A 177 -26.41 4.80 0.18
N ASN A 178 -26.06 4.01 1.21
CA ASN A 178 -26.98 3.58 2.26
C ASN A 178 -26.97 4.49 3.50
N GLY A 179 -26.42 5.70 3.37
CA GLY A 179 -26.33 6.69 4.43
C GLY A 179 -25.16 6.50 5.38
N ILE A 180 -25.03 7.47 6.29
CA ILE A 180 -23.98 7.53 7.31
C ILE A 180 -24.65 7.50 8.68
N TYR A 181 -24.18 6.61 9.56
CA TYR A 181 -24.65 6.54 10.94
C TYR A 181 -23.66 7.25 11.89
N LEU A 182 -24.13 8.26 12.62
CA LEU A 182 -23.33 9.05 13.56
C LEU A 182 -23.76 8.74 15.00
N LEU A 183 -22.82 8.32 15.84
CA LEU A 183 -23.07 7.99 17.24
C LEU A 183 -22.97 9.22 18.15
N GLY A 184 -24.11 9.84 18.45
CA GLY A 184 -24.22 10.94 19.42
C GLY A 184 -23.50 12.24 19.01
N GLY A 185 -23.61 13.27 19.85
CA GLY A 185 -23.00 14.59 19.63
C GLY A 185 -23.83 15.53 18.74
N ALA A 186 -23.51 16.82 18.78
CA ALA A 186 -24.09 17.82 17.88
C ALA A 186 -23.20 17.97 16.65
N ILE A 187 -23.80 18.02 15.46
CA ILE A 187 -23.11 18.51 14.26
C ILE A 187 -23.11 20.03 14.36
N ALA A 188 -21.94 20.61 14.67
CA ALA A 188 -21.76 22.05 14.73
C ALA A 188 -21.07 22.52 13.44
N GLY A 189 -21.65 23.52 12.79
CA GLY A 189 -20.95 24.31 11.77
C GLY A 189 -20.03 25.34 12.42
N ASP A 190 -19.10 25.91 11.65
CA ASP A 190 -18.23 27.02 12.07
C ASP A 190 -18.93 28.40 12.10
N GLY A 191 -20.27 28.40 12.06
CA GLY A 191 -21.09 29.61 11.95
C GLY A 191 -21.38 30.04 10.50
N SER A 192 -20.76 29.41 9.49
CA SER A 192 -21.27 29.46 8.12
C SER A 192 -22.56 28.64 8.00
N ALA A 193 -23.47 29.06 7.12
CA ALA A 193 -24.72 28.35 6.94
C ALA A 193 -24.44 26.92 6.47
N LEU A 194 -24.98 25.93 7.19
CA LEU A 194 -25.05 24.55 6.72
C LEU A 194 -26.06 24.50 5.56
N THR A 195 -25.64 24.89 4.35
CA THR A 195 -26.56 25.07 3.21
C THR A 195 -27.00 23.75 2.58
N ASN A 196 -26.30 22.65 2.86
CA ASN A 196 -26.44 21.38 2.12
C ASN A 196 -26.72 20.16 3.02
N LEU A 197 -27.40 20.33 4.16
CA LEU A 197 -27.91 19.18 4.92
C LEU A 197 -29.27 18.79 4.36
N TYR A 198 -29.26 17.94 3.32
CA TYR A 198 -30.48 17.44 2.68
C TYR A 198 -30.82 16.06 3.23
N CYS A 199 -32.08 15.82 3.56
CA CYS A 199 -32.60 14.50 3.90
C CYS A 199 -33.61 14.07 2.83
N GLU A 200 -33.48 12.85 2.33
CA GLU A 200 -34.48 12.25 1.43
C GLU A 200 -35.86 12.22 2.12
N PRO A 201 -36.97 12.36 1.37
CA PRO A 201 -38.32 12.53 1.91
C PRO A 201 -38.86 11.36 2.76
N TYR A 202 -38.13 10.25 2.85
CA TYR A 202 -38.45 9.08 3.68
C TYR A 202 -37.41 8.77 4.77
N GLY A 203 -36.34 9.56 4.85
CA GLY A 203 -35.43 9.55 5.99
C GLY A 203 -35.91 10.58 6.99
N ASP A 204 -36.21 10.17 8.22
CA ASP A 204 -36.38 11.13 9.30
C ASP A 204 -35.02 11.79 9.57
N LEU A 205 -34.86 13.04 9.14
CA LEU A 205 -33.93 13.93 9.81
C LEU A 205 -34.56 14.23 11.17
N SER A 206 -34.33 13.36 12.16
CA SER A 206 -34.66 13.65 13.56
C SER A 206 -33.71 14.75 14.04
N MET A 207 -33.95 15.98 13.58
CA MET A 207 -33.31 17.15 14.11
C MET A 207 -33.85 17.36 15.52
N GLY A 208 -33.18 16.78 16.50
CA GLY A 208 -33.29 17.25 17.87
C GLY A 208 -33.12 18.77 17.85
N SER A 209 -34.12 19.47 18.38
CA SER A 209 -34.25 20.93 18.42
C SER A 209 -32.92 21.69 18.30
N PHE A 210 -32.83 22.62 17.34
CA PHE A 210 -31.82 23.67 17.38
C PHE A 210 -32.02 24.46 18.69
N THR A 211 -31.24 24.15 19.72
CA THR A 211 -31.07 25.07 20.83
C THR A 211 -29.99 26.04 20.41
N ASN A 212 -30.38 27.24 19.99
CA ASN A 212 -29.47 28.38 20.01
C ASN A 212 -29.06 28.56 21.47
N ARG A 213 -27.89 28.05 21.86
CA ARG A 213 -27.28 28.48 23.11
C ARG A 213 -26.79 29.91 22.90
N PRO A 214 -27.22 30.88 23.73
CA PRO A 214 -26.73 32.25 23.69
C PRO A 214 -25.23 32.33 24.00
#